data_AF-A0A3M3U0B7-F1
#
_entry.id   AF-A0A3M3U0B7-F1
#
_cell.length_a   1.000
_cell.length_b   1.000
_cell.length_c   1.000
_cell.angle_alpha   90.00
_cell.angle_beta   90.00
_cell.angle_gamma   90.00
#
_symmetry.space_group_name_H-M   'P 1'
#
loop_
_entity.id
_entity.type
_entity.pdbx_description
1 polymer ?
#
loop_
_entity_poly.entity_id
_entity_poly.type
_entity_poly.pdbx_seq_one_letter_code
_entity_poly.pdbx_strand_id
1 'polypeptide(L)'
;YLCNTCSCRACPSCGKKATDQWIANQQHRLPECTWQHLVFTLPDTLWPLFFHNRHWLDALCRLAVDNLLYAGRRRGVEVGVFCAIHTYGRRLNWHPHIHVSVTLGGIDDAGVWKDLSFHPSALRRRWMWNVRQYLLSQWEHTTVPPENAHLQSENDWRHLVLNAGGQHWHIH
;
A
#
# COMPACT_ATOMS: atom_id res chain seq x y z
N TYR A 1 -21.89 -30.57 23.84
CA TYR A 1 -21.11 -30.63 22.59
C TYR A 1 -19.72 -30.09 22.84
N LEU A 2 -18.67 -30.89 22.65
CA LEU A 2 -17.29 -30.41 22.58
C LEU A 2 -17.06 -29.83 21.18
N CYS A 3 -16.85 -28.52 21.11
CA CYS A 3 -16.61 -27.83 19.84
C CYS A 3 -15.11 -27.82 19.57
N ASN A 4 -14.64 -28.75 18.72
CA ASN A 4 -13.23 -28.82 18.33
C ASN A 4 -12.94 -27.73 17.28
N THR A 5 -12.17 -26.70 17.65
CA THR A 5 -11.68 -25.68 16.70
C THR A 5 -10.25 -26.00 16.28
N CYS A 6 -9.98 -26.03 14.97
CA CYS A 6 -8.63 -26.22 14.45
C CYS A 6 -7.78 -24.94 14.47
N SER A 7 -8.38 -23.78 14.73
CA SER A 7 -7.74 -22.44 14.74
C SER A 7 -6.99 -22.07 13.45
N CYS A 8 -7.18 -22.83 12.37
CA CYS A 8 -6.55 -22.59 11.08
C CYS A 8 -7.29 -21.48 10.32
N ARG A 9 -6.55 -20.49 9.80
CA ARG A 9 -7.11 -19.39 9.00
C ARG A 9 -7.71 -19.85 7.68
N ALA A 10 -7.23 -20.98 7.14
CA ALA A 10 -7.75 -21.57 5.91
C ALA A 10 -9.03 -22.40 6.14
N CYS A 11 -9.38 -22.73 7.39
CA CYS A 11 -10.62 -23.42 7.68
C CYS A 11 -11.82 -22.47 7.46
N PRO A 12 -12.84 -22.84 6.67
CA PRO A 12 -13.99 -21.99 6.40
C PRO A 12 -14.76 -21.57 7.66
N SER A 13 -14.75 -22.41 8.71
CA SER A 13 -15.42 -22.10 9.98
C SER A 13 -14.53 -21.26 10.91
N CYS A 14 -13.32 -21.74 11.22
CA CYS A 14 -12.42 -21.04 12.16
C CYS A 14 -11.91 -19.72 11.57
N GLY A 15 -11.56 -19.70 10.28
CA GLY A 15 -11.16 -18.50 9.56
C GLY A 15 -12.27 -17.45 9.51
N LYS A 16 -13.51 -17.86 9.15
CA LYS A 16 -14.66 -16.95 9.14
C LYS A 16 -14.92 -16.35 10.53
N LYS A 17 -14.95 -17.18 11.58
CA LYS A 17 -15.15 -16.70 12.96
C LYS A 17 -14.06 -15.70 13.37
N ALA A 18 -12.79 -15.99 13.05
CA ALA A 18 -11.68 -15.09 13.34
C ALA A 18 -11.79 -13.77 12.56
N THR A 19 -12.19 -13.83 11.29
CA THR A 19 -12.47 -12.63 10.47
C THR A 19 -13.60 -11.80 11.06
N ASP A 20 -14.70 -12.42 11.48
CA ASP A 20 -15.84 -11.70 12.06
C ASP A 20 -15.49 -11.01 13.37
N GLN A 21 -14.76 -11.71 14.25
CA GLN A 21 -14.26 -11.12 15.49
C GLN A 21 -13.31 -9.95 15.21
N TRP A 22 -12.44 -10.09 14.21
CA TRP A 22 -11.55 -9.01 13.79
C TRP A 22 -12.32 -7.80 13.25
N ILE A 23 -13.35 -8.01 12.42
CA ILE A 23 -14.23 -6.96 11.90
C ILE A 23 -14.93 -6.23 13.04
N ALA A 24 -15.57 -6.95 13.97
CA ALA A 24 -16.27 -6.36 15.10
C ALA A 24 -15.33 -5.51 15.98
N ASN A 25 -14.10 -5.98 16.19
CA ASN A 25 -13.07 -5.24 16.92
C ASN A 25 -12.62 -3.97 16.16
N GLN A 26 -12.52 -4.01 14.83
CA GLN A 26 -12.20 -2.81 14.06
C GLN A 26 -13.35 -1.81 14.09
N GLN A 27 -14.60 -2.26 13.95
CA GLN A 27 -15.77 -1.39 14.01
C GLN A 27 -15.90 -0.64 15.34
N HIS A 28 -15.49 -1.25 16.45
CA HIS A 28 -15.46 -0.58 17.76
C HIS A 28 -14.32 0.43 17.92
N ARG A 29 -13.25 0.31 17.12
CA ARG A 29 -12.05 1.15 17.22
C ARG A 29 -12.04 2.31 16.22
N LEU A 30 -12.66 2.10 15.06
CA LEU A 30 -12.65 3.05 13.96
C LEU A 30 -13.78 4.07 14.12
N PRO A 31 -13.54 5.35 13.78
CA PRO A 31 -14.57 6.37 13.86
C PRO A 31 -15.73 6.06 12.89
N GLU A 32 -16.95 6.39 13.33
CA GLU A 32 -18.12 6.40 12.48
C GLU A 32 -18.06 7.62 11.54
N CYS A 33 -17.57 7.40 10.33
CA CYS A 33 -17.44 8.45 9.31
C CYS A 33 -17.46 7.84 7.90
N THR A 34 -17.40 8.69 6.88
CA THR A 34 -17.24 8.21 5.51
C THR A 34 -15.80 7.76 5.27
N TRP A 35 -15.66 6.60 4.64
CA TRP A 35 -14.37 6.02 4.24
C TRP A 35 -14.27 5.93 2.72
N GLN A 36 -13.06 6.11 2.19
CA GLN A 36 -12.73 5.84 0.80
C GLN A 36 -11.77 4.67 0.72
N HIS A 37 -12.08 3.72 -0.16
CA HIS A 37 -11.15 2.67 -0.54
C HIS A 37 -10.29 3.15 -1.70
N LEU A 38 -8.98 2.95 -1.60
CA LEU A 38 -7.99 3.30 -2.61
C LEU A 38 -7.08 2.09 -2.88
N VAL A 39 -6.68 1.91 -4.13
CA VAL A 39 -5.72 0.87 -4.52
C VAL A 39 -4.50 1.50 -5.18
N PHE A 40 -3.36 1.47 -4.50
CA PHE A 40 -2.08 1.91 -5.07
C PHE A 40 -1.41 0.77 -5.82
N THR A 41 -1.14 0.97 -7.11
CA THR A 41 -0.48 -0.04 -7.95
C THR A 41 0.95 0.36 -8.32
N LEU A 42 1.73 -0.64 -8.70
CA LEU A 42 3.06 -0.46 -9.27
C LEU A 42 3.03 -0.82 -10.76
N PRO A 43 3.83 -0.14 -11.60
CA PRO A 43 4.11 -0.61 -12.95
C PRO A 43 4.71 -2.01 -12.96
N ASP A 44 4.35 -2.81 -13.95
CA ASP A 44 4.84 -4.19 -14.15
C ASP A 44 6.36 -4.29 -14.28
N THR A 45 6.98 -3.31 -14.92
CA THR A 45 8.44 -3.14 -15.00
C THR A 45 9.15 -3.13 -13.64
N LEU A 46 8.47 -2.79 -12.55
CA LEU A 46 9.01 -2.83 -11.19
C LEU A 46 8.69 -4.12 -10.44
N TRP A 47 7.74 -4.93 -10.91
CA TRP A 47 7.29 -6.11 -10.18
C TRP A 47 8.40 -7.14 -9.94
N PRO A 48 9.31 -7.45 -10.89
CA PRO A 48 10.42 -8.37 -10.63
C PRO A 48 11.31 -7.90 -9.47
N LEU A 49 11.54 -6.59 -9.34
CA LEU A 49 12.33 -6.03 -8.23
C LEU A 49 11.72 -6.40 -6.88
N PHE A 50 10.40 -6.25 -6.72
CA PHE A 50 9.70 -6.62 -5.49
C PHE A 50 9.54 -8.13 -5.32
N PHE A 51 9.57 -8.91 -6.40
CA PHE A 51 9.54 -10.37 -6.33
C PHE A 51 10.85 -10.91 -5.75
N HIS A 52 11.99 -10.42 -6.22
CA HIS A 52 13.31 -10.85 -5.76
C HIS A 52 13.71 -10.19 -4.43
N ASN A 53 13.20 -8.99 -4.14
CA ASN A 53 13.47 -8.26 -2.89
C ASN A 53 12.22 -8.18 -2.00
N ARG A 54 11.71 -9.35 -1.58
CA ARG A 54 10.44 -9.47 -0.83
C ARG A 54 10.37 -8.62 0.44
N HIS A 55 11.50 -8.31 1.05
CA HIS A 55 11.57 -7.46 2.24
C HIS A 55 11.16 -6.01 1.98
N TRP A 56 11.15 -5.55 0.72
CA TRP A 56 10.66 -4.21 0.33
C TRP A 56 9.14 -4.07 0.31
N LEU A 57 8.40 -5.19 0.39
CA LEU A 57 6.94 -5.19 0.37
C LEU A 57 6.36 -4.38 1.55
N ASP A 58 7.00 -4.41 2.72
CA ASP A 58 6.57 -3.63 3.88
C ASP A 58 6.69 -2.11 3.65
N ALA A 59 7.70 -1.68 2.88
CA ALA A 59 7.88 -0.28 2.53
C ALA A 59 6.71 0.26 1.70
N LEU A 60 6.11 -0.55 0.82
CA LEU A 60 4.99 -0.10 -0.01
C LEU A 60 3.78 0.37 0.82
N CYS A 61 3.43 -0.38 1.87
CA CYS A 61 2.39 0.04 2.81
C CYS A 61 2.74 1.38 3.48
N ARG A 62 3.96 1.51 3.99
CA ARG A 62 4.43 2.74 4.66
C ARG A 62 4.39 3.95 3.72
N LEU A 63 4.83 3.77 2.47
CA LEU A 63 4.84 4.83 1.46
C LEU A 63 3.43 5.25 1.03
N ALA A 64 2.48 4.31 0.97
CA ALA A 64 1.08 4.61 0.68
C ALA A 64 0.41 5.37 1.84
N VAL A 65 0.66 4.94 3.09
CA VAL A 65 0.18 5.64 4.29
C VAL A 65 0.78 7.04 4.39
N ASP A 66 2.10 7.22 4.23
CA ASP A 66 2.72 8.56 4.26
C ASP A 66 2.12 9.50 3.20
N ASN A 67 1.78 8.98 2.02
CA ASN A 67 1.16 9.78 0.96
C ASN A 67 -0.16 10.41 1.44
N LEU A 68 -1.01 9.62 2.12
CA LEU A 68 -2.29 10.07 2.65
C LEU A 68 -2.12 10.97 3.87
N LEU A 69 -1.24 10.61 4.80
CA LEU A 69 -0.96 11.44 5.97
C LEU A 69 -0.37 12.79 5.58
N TYR A 70 0.50 12.84 4.57
CA TYR A 70 1.01 14.09 4.01
C TYR A 70 -0.13 14.95 3.44
N ALA A 71 -1.07 14.34 2.72
CA ALA A 71 -2.22 15.05 2.16
C ALA A 71 -3.17 15.59 3.26
N GLY A 72 -3.31 14.87 4.37
CA GLY A 72 -4.01 15.33 5.58
C GLY A 72 -3.30 16.50 6.26
N ARG A 73 -2.01 16.34 6.60
CA ARG A 73 -1.16 17.37 7.22
C ARG A 73 -1.14 18.68 6.43
N ARG A 74 -1.09 18.59 5.09
CA ARG A 74 -1.15 19.76 4.19
C ARG A 74 -2.45 20.58 4.32
N ARG A 75 -3.49 20.00 4.93
CA ARG A 75 -4.79 20.62 5.18
C ARG A 75 -5.06 20.83 6.68
N GLY A 76 -4.08 20.55 7.54
CA GLY A 76 -4.22 20.68 8.99
C GLY A 76 -5.15 19.63 9.60
N VAL A 77 -5.23 18.43 9.01
CA VAL A 77 -6.15 17.38 9.46
C VAL A 77 -5.41 16.05 9.63
N GLU A 78 -5.63 15.36 10.75
CA GLU A 78 -5.19 13.98 10.99
C GLU A 78 -6.26 12.98 10.54
N VAL A 79 -5.93 12.19 9.52
CA VAL A 79 -6.83 11.18 8.91
C VAL A 79 -6.58 9.78 9.48
N GLY A 80 -7.62 8.97 9.55
CA GLY A 80 -7.51 7.54 9.86
C GLY A 80 -7.18 6.74 8.61
N VAL A 81 -6.23 5.79 8.71
CA VAL A 81 -5.79 4.95 7.59
C VAL A 81 -5.68 3.49 8.00
N PHE A 82 -6.24 2.59 7.19
CA PHE A 82 -6.02 1.15 7.26
C PHE A 82 -5.39 0.67 5.95
N CYS A 83 -4.31 -0.10 6.02
CA CYS A 83 -3.53 -0.48 4.85
C CYS A 83 -3.24 -1.99 4.85
N ALA A 84 -3.38 -2.62 3.69
CA ALA A 84 -3.06 -4.02 3.46
C ALA A 84 -2.37 -4.20 2.12
N ILE A 85 -1.34 -5.04 2.09
CA ILE A 85 -0.65 -5.42 0.86
C ILE A 85 -1.21 -6.73 0.30
N HIS A 86 -1.50 -6.73 -0.99
CA HIS A 86 -1.77 -7.92 -1.77
C HIS A 86 -0.63 -8.13 -2.76
N THR A 87 -0.20 -9.38 -2.92
CA THR A 87 0.94 -9.74 -3.78
C THR A 87 0.55 -10.42 -5.08
N TYR A 88 -0.73 -10.81 -5.20
CA TYR A 88 -1.26 -11.51 -6.36
C TYR A 88 -2.54 -10.86 -6.87
N GLY A 89 -2.67 -10.79 -8.19
CA GLY A 89 -3.90 -10.35 -8.85
C GLY A 89 -4.96 -11.46 -8.87
N ARG A 90 -6.14 -11.13 -9.42
CA ARG A 90 -7.26 -12.08 -9.56
C ARG A 90 -6.90 -13.36 -10.32
N ARG A 91 -5.94 -13.30 -11.25
CA ARG A 91 -5.46 -14.44 -12.04
C ARG A 91 -4.29 -15.17 -11.38
N LEU A 92 -4.00 -14.89 -10.10
CA LEU A 92 -2.85 -15.41 -9.36
C LEU A 92 -1.49 -15.10 -10.01
N ASN A 93 -1.44 -14.07 -10.85
CA ASN A 93 -0.19 -13.52 -11.34
C ASN A 93 0.43 -12.62 -10.27
N TRP A 94 1.76 -12.58 -10.20
CA TRP A 94 2.48 -11.65 -9.34
C TRP A 94 2.05 -10.21 -9.69
N HIS A 95 1.50 -9.51 -8.70
CA HIS A 95 0.93 -8.17 -8.86
C HIS A 95 0.88 -7.51 -7.48
N PRO A 96 2.00 -6.96 -6.97
CA PRO A 96 2.01 -6.25 -5.71
C PRO A 96 1.20 -4.96 -5.81
N HIS A 97 0.16 -4.83 -4.98
CA HIS A 97 -0.69 -3.65 -4.88
C HIS A 97 -1.16 -3.44 -3.44
N ILE A 98 -1.44 -2.20 -3.09
CA ILE A 98 -1.77 -1.79 -1.72
C ILE A 98 -3.21 -1.35 -1.68
N HIS A 99 -4.01 -2.06 -0.89
CA HIS A 99 -5.36 -1.67 -0.53
C HIS A 99 -5.32 -0.76 0.68
N VAL A 100 -5.95 0.39 0.57
CA VAL A 100 -6.02 1.37 1.64
C VAL A 100 -7.47 1.79 1.85
N SER A 101 -7.91 1.83 3.09
CA SER A 101 -9.13 2.54 3.50
C SER A 101 -8.71 3.77 4.27
N VAL A 102 -9.18 4.94 3.84
CA VAL A 102 -8.88 6.23 4.47
C VAL A 102 -10.16 6.98 4.81
N THR A 103 -10.18 7.67 5.94
CA THR A 103 -11.31 8.54 6.29
C THR A 103 -11.40 9.72 5.33
N LEU A 104 -12.61 10.06 4.87
CA LEU A 104 -12.87 11.27 4.06
C LEU A 104 -13.00 12.52 4.94
N GLY A 105 -12.14 12.60 5.94
CA GLY A 105 -12.10 13.64 6.95
C GLY A 105 -11.20 13.22 8.10
N GLY A 106 -11.08 14.07 9.10
CA GLY A 106 -10.26 13.80 10.27
C GLY A 106 -10.33 14.94 11.28
N ILE A 107 -9.50 14.89 12.30
CA ILE A 107 -9.46 15.91 13.36
C ILE A 107 -8.40 16.96 13.08
N ASP A 108 -8.71 18.23 13.30
CA ASP A 108 -7.72 19.31 13.32
C ASP A 108 -7.03 19.43 14.69
N ASP A 109 -6.10 20.38 14.83
CA ASP A 109 -5.37 20.63 16.09
C ASP A 109 -6.29 21.05 17.26
N ALA A 110 -7.51 21.53 16.96
CA ALA A 110 -8.53 21.85 17.97
C ALA A 110 -9.44 20.66 18.29
N GLY A 111 -9.20 19.48 17.70
CA GLY A 111 -10.01 18.29 17.86
C GLY A 111 -11.33 18.32 17.10
N VAL A 112 -11.51 19.27 16.16
CA VAL A 112 -12.74 19.42 15.39
C VAL A 112 -12.65 18.61 14.11
N TRP A 113 -13.72 17.86 13.81
CA TRP A 113 -13.81 17.11 12.56
C TRP A 113 -13.86 18.03 11.34
N LYS A 114 -13.07 17.73 10.32
CA LYS A 114 -13.03 18.40 9.02
C LYS A 114 -13.11 17.37 7.90
N ASP A 115 -14.03 17.58 6.98
CA ASP A 115 -14.14 16.74 5.78
C ASP A 115 -12.95 16.97 4.83
N LEU A 116 -12.58 15.92 4.12
CA LEU A 116 -11.42 15.92 3.24
C LEU A 116 -11.70 15.06 2.02
N SER A 117 -11.20 15.52 0.86
CA SER A 117 -11.19 14.75 -0.37
C SER A 117 -9.77 14.57 -0.90
N PHE A 118 -9.53 13.40 -1.48
CA PHE A 118 -8.26 13.06 -2.10
C PHE A 118 -8.37 13.17 -3.62
N HIS A 119 -7.47 13.95 -4.23
CA HIS A 119 -7.41 14.04 -5.69
C HIS A 119 -6.50 12.93 -6.25
N PRO A 120 -7.02 11.98 -7.05
CA PRO A 120 -6.25 10.81 -7.48
C PRO A 120 -4.95 11.16 -8.20
N SER A 121 -4.93 12.23 -9.02
CA SER A 121 -3.71 12.65 -9.71
C SER A 121 -2.63 13.21 -8.78
N ALA A 122 -3.01 13.82 -7.66
CA ALA A 122 -2.06 14.33 -6.66
C ALA A 122 -1.46 13.16 -5.88
N LEU A 123 -2.31 12.24 -5.41
CA LEU A 123 -1.87 11.01 -4.77
C LEU A 123 -0.95 10.20 -5.68
N ARG A 124 -1.31 10.04 -6.96
CA ARG A 124 -0.52 9.30 -7.96
C ARG A 124 0.87 9.89 -8.12
N ARG A 125 0.98 11.21 -8.26
CA ARG A 125 2.27 11.90 -8.42
C ARG A 125 3.17 11.68 -7.20
N ARG A 126 2.62 11.84 -5.98
CA ARG A 126 3.39 11.60 -4.76
C ARG A 126 3.73 10.12 -4.57
N TRP A 127 2.84 9.20 -4.94
CA TRP A 127 3.08 7.76 -4.88
C TRP A 127 4.26 7.36 -5.75
N MET A 128 4.23 7.76 -7.03
CA MET A 128 5.34 7.56 -7.96
C MET A 128 6.64 8.13 -7.40
N TRP A 129 6.60 9.35 -6.85
CA TRP A 129 7.79 9.98 -6.26
C TRP A 129 8.31 9.18 -5.05
N ASN A 130 7.44 8.81 -4.10
CA ASN A 130 7.77 8.05 -2.90
C ASN A 130 8.43 6.70 -3.25
N VAL A 131 7.84 5.93 -4.17
CA VAL A 131 8.39 4.64 -4.61
C VAL A 131 9.73 4.82 -5.32
N ARG A 132 9.87 5.84 -6.18
CA ARG A 132 11.15 6.12 -6.84
C ARG A 132 12.24 6.49 -5.85
N GLN A 133 11.96 7.37 -4.89
CA GLN A 133 12.95 7.74 -3.88
C GLN A 133 13.37 6.53 -3.04
N TYR A 134 12.41 5.68 -2.68
CA TYR A 134 12.70 4.43 -2.00
C TYR A 134 13.63 3.54 -2.84
N LEU A 135 13.26 3.24 -4.09
CA LEU A 135 14.08 2.38 -4.96
C LEU A 135 15.47 2.97 -5.23
N LEU A 136 15.58 4.29 -5.44
CA LEU A 136 16.87 4.95 -5.63
C LEU A 136 17.81 4.75 -4.43
N SER A 137 17.28 4.63 -3.21
CA SER A 137 18.10 4.35 -2.02
C SER A 137 18.44 2.88 -1.80
N GLN A 138 17.92 1.97 -2.63
CA GLN A 138 18.12 0.52 -2.45
C GLN A 138 19.25 -0.08 -3.30
N TRP A 139 19.97 0.70 -4.11
CA TRP A 139 20.96 0.15 -5.05
C TRP A 139 22.00 -0.76 -4.38
N GLU A 140 22.56 -0.35 -3.25
CA GLU A 140 23.59 -1.14 -2.53
C GLU A 140 23.04 -2.41 -1.85
N HIS A 141 21.71 -2.53 -1.73
CA HIS A 141 21.03 -3.61 -1.01
C HIS A 141 20.09 -4.43 -1.91
N THR A 142 20.17 -4.23 -3.23
CA THR A 142 19.28 -4.89 -4.19
C THR A 142 19.83 -6.24 -4.64
N THR A 143 18.94 -7.23 -4.72
CA THR A 143 19.14 -8.38 -5.59
C THR A 143 18.58 -8.02 -6.97
N VAL A 144 19.46 -7.88 -7.97
CA VAL A 144 19.06 -7.61 -9.36
C VAL A 144 18.38 -8.85 -9.95
N PRO A 145 17.11 -8.77 -10.40
CA PRO A 145 16.44 -9.88 -11.06
C PRO A 145 17.18 -10.35 -12.32
N PRO A 146 17.10 -11.64 -12.69
CA PRO A 146 17.67 -12.14 -13.95
C PRO A 146 17.21 -11.37 -15.19
N GLU A 147 15.94 -10.94 -15.22
CA GLU A 147 15.35 -10.13 -16.29
C GLU A 147 16.01 -8.74 -16.40
N ASN A 148 16.67 -8.31 -15.33
CA ASN A 148 17.38 -7.05 -15.20
C ASN A 148 18.91 -7.23 -15.15
N ALA A 149 19.45 -8.37 -15.61
CA ALA A 149 20.89 -8.64 -15.60
C ALA A 149 21.75 -7.62 -16.38
N HIS A 150 21.14 -6.79 -17.23
CA HIS A 150 21.79 -5.67 -17.93
C HIS A 150 22.12 -4.47 -17.02
N LEU A 151 21.55 -4.40 -15.81
CA LEU A 151 21.85 -3.33 -14.85
C LEU A 151 23.19 -3.63 -14.16
N GLN A 152 24.26 -3.00 -14.65
CA GLN A 152 25.63 -3.23 -14.16
C GLN A 152 26.15 -2.09 -13.27
N SER A 153 25.44 -0.97 -13.24
CA SER A 153 25.84 0.23 -12.51
C SER A 153 24.66 0.94 -11.83
N GLU A 154 24.98 1.81 -10.87
CA GLU A 154 23.98 2.69 -10.25
C GLU A 154 23.28 3.58 -11.31
N ASN A 155 23.98 3.97 -12.37
CA ASN A 155 23.39 4.76 -13.44
C ASN A 155 22.31 3.99 -14.20
N ASP A 156 22.53 2.70 -14.48
CA ASP A 156 21.52 1.84 -15.12
C ASP A 156 20.30 1.69 -14.21
N TRP A 157 20.52 1.50 -12.91
CA TRP A 157 19.48 1.44 -11.90
C TRP A 157 18.64 2.72 -11.84
N ARG A 158 19.31 3.88 -11.76
CA ARG A 158 18.65 5.19 -11.75
C ARG A 158 17.83 5.37 -13.03
N HIS A 159 18.37 4.98 -14.18
CA HIS A 159 17.65 5.05 -15.45
C HIS A 159 16.40 4.17 -15.45
N LEU A 160 16.47 2.93 -14.97
CA LEU A 160 15.31 2.07 -14.81
C LEU A 160 14.26 2.72 -13.89
N VAL A 161 14.63 3.10 -12.67
CA VAL A 161 13.69 3.60 -11.66
C VAL A 161 12.99 4.89 -12.11
N LEU A 162 13.71 5.80 -12.76
CA LEU A 162 13.17 7.09 -13.20
C LEU A 162 12.29 6.98 -14.44
N ASN A 163 12.51 5.98 -15.29
CA ASN A 163 11.72 5.76 -16.50
C ASN A 163 10.65 4.66 -16.35
N ALA A 164 10.69 3.90 -15.25
CA ALA A 164 9.74 2.82 -15.00
C ALA A 164 8.29 3.29 -15.04
N GLY A 165 7.50 2.54 -15.81
CA GLY A 165 6.06 2.62 -15.83
C GLY A 165 5.42 3.78 -16.57
N GLY A 166 6.15 4.80 -17.05
CA GLY A 166 5.54 5.90 -17.83
C GLY A 166 4.21 6.41 -17.23
N GLN A 167 3.08 6.19 -17.93
CA GLN A 167 1.72 6.56 -17.49
C GLN A 167 1.00 5.47 -16.66
N HIS A 168 1.58 4.29 -16.49
CA HIS A 168 0.99 3.10 -15.85
C HIS A 168 1.07 3.11 -14.31
N TRP A 169 1.07 4.31 -13.72
CA TRP A 169 0.90 4.48 -12.29
C TRP A 169 -0.59 4.72 -12.03
N HIS A 170 -1.26 3.80 -11.34
CA HIS A 170 -2.68 3.93 -11.08
C HIS A 170 -2.99 3.96 -9.59
N ILE A 171 -3.96 4.80 -9.26
CA ILE A 171 -4.67 4.75 -7.99
C ILE A 171 -6.14 4.62 -8.35
N HIS A 172 -6.75 3.51 -7.95
CA HIS A 172 -8.17 3.23 -8.14
C HIS A 172 -8.94 3.61 -6.88
#